data_AF-A0A3C1XTQ7-F1
#
_entry.id   AF-A0A3C1XTQ7-F1
#
_cell.length_a   1.000
_cell.length_b   1.000
_cell.length_c   1.000
_cell.angle_alpha   90.00
_cell.angle_beta   90.00
_cell.angle_gamma   90.00
#
_symmetry.space_group_name_H-M   'P 1'
#
loop_
_entity.id
_entity.type
_entity.pdbx_description
1 polymer ?
#
loop_
_entity_poly.entity_id
_entity_poly.type
_entity_poly.pdbx_seq_one_letter_code
_entity_poly.pdbx_strand_id
1 'polypeptide(L)' 'PAGTPAPIVEKLSQAIRLALASPDVVRQLTLQGLEPTGSTPDAFRAYAQQEHERWGAVIQGKGLSAE' A
#
# COMPACT_ATOMS: atom_id res chain seq x y z
N PRO A 1 11.60 4.18 6.09
CA PRO A 1 11.52 5.01 7.32
C PRO A 1 10.99 6.40 6.98
N ALA A 2 10.50 7.16 7.97
CA ALA A 2 10.27 8.58 7.77
C ALA A 2 11.60 9.27 7.41
N GLY A 3 11.60 10.13 6.41
CA GLY A 3 12.80 10.84 5.93
C GLY A 3 13.65 10.10 4.89
N THR A 4 13.22 8.93 4.38
CA THR A 4 13.90 8.34 3.20
C THR A 4 13.91 9.35 2.03
N PRO A 5 15.06 9.62 1.39
CA PRO A 5 15.13 10.60 0.30
C PRO A 5 14.18 10.26 -0.85
N ALA A 6 13.51 11.27 -1.40
CA ALA A 6 12.52 11.10 -2.47
C ALA A 6 13.03 10.30 -3.69
N PRO A 7 14.28 10.49 -4.18
CA PRO A 7 14.78 9.69 -5.29
C PRO A 7 14.86 8.18 -4.99
N ILE A 8 15.11 7.81 -3.74
CA ILE A 8 15.18 6.39 -3.33
C ILE A 8 13.76 5.81 -3.25
N VAL A 9 12.80 6.57 -2.72
CA VAL A 9 11.39 6.18 -2.70
C VAL A 9 10.90 5.92 -4.12
N GLU A 10 11.20 6.83 -5.04
CA GLU A 10 10.77 6.71 -6.43
C GLU A 10 11.42 5.50 -7.13
N LYS A 11 12.73 5.28 -6.92
CA LYS A 11 13.43 4.10 -7.46
C LYS A 11 12.80 2.79 -6.99
N LEU A 12 12.46 2.69 -5.70
CA LEU A 12 11.81 1.49 -5.15
C LEU A 12 10.40 1.31 -5.70
N SER A 13 9.62 2.39 -5.79
CA SER A 13 8.28 2.36 -6.37
C SER A 13 8.30 1.89 -7.83
N GLN A 14 9.25 2.36 -8.63
CA GLN A 14 9.47 1.89 -10.00
C GLN A 14 9.82 0.41 -10.06
N ALA A 15 10.76 -0.04 -9.22
CA ALA A 15 11.14 -1.45 -9.17
C ALA A 15 9.96 -2.37 -8.83
N ILE A 16 9.09 -1.95 -7.90
CA ILE A 16 7.87 -2.68 -7.55
C ILE A 16 6.92 -2.75 -8.75
N ARG A 17 6.67 -1.62 -9.43
CA ARG A 17 5.81 -1.61 -10.63
C ARG A 17 6.35 -2.54 -11.72
N LEU A 18 7.65 -2.56 -11.93
CA LEU A 18 8.29 -3.47 -12.89
C LEU A 18 8.15 -4.94 -12.47
N ALA A 19 8.33 -5.25 -11.18
CA ALA A 19 8.14 -6.60 -10.67
C ALA A 19 6.70 -7.09 -10.87
N LEU A 20 5.71 -6.22 -10.63
CA LEU A 20 4.30 -6.54 -10.84
C LEU A 20 3.89 -6.66 -12.32
N ALA A 21 4.75 -6.23 -13.26
CA ALA A 21 4.55 -6.52 -14.69
C ALA A 21 4.96 -7.95 -15.06
N SER A 22 5.65 -8.68 -14.18
CA SER A 22 6.00 -10.09 -14.39
C SER A 22 4.81 -11.01 -14.09
N PRO A 23 4.34 -11.83 -15.05
CA PRO A 23 3.25 -12.78 -14.83
C PRO A 23 3.55 -13.79 -13.72
N ASP A 24 4.81 -14.21 -13.59
CA ASP A 24 5.21 -15.15 -12.53
C ASP A 24 5.11 -14.53 -11.14
N VAL A 25 5.48 -13.25 -11.00
CA VAL A 25 5.33 -12.52 -9.73
C VAL A 25 3.86 -12.38 -9.37
N VAL A 26 3.02 -11.95 -10.32
CA VAL A 26 1.57 -11.83 -10.12
C VAL A 26 0.97 -13.18 -9.72
N ARG A 27 1.32 -14.26 -10.44
CA ARG A 27 0.85 -15.61 -10.14
C ARG A 27 1.18 -16.05 -8.72
N GLN A 28 2.41 -15.83 -8.26
CA GLN A 28 2.83 -16.21 -6.92
C GLN A 28 2.09 -15.43 -5.81
N LEU A 29 1.81 -14.15 -6.04
CA LEU A 29 1.05 -13.32 -5.11
C LEU A 29 -0.43 -13.73 -5.08
N THR A 30 -1.02 -13.99 -6.25
CA THR A 30 -2.41 -14.46 -6.34
C THR A 30 -2.61 -15.84 -5.72
N LEU A 31 -1.64 -16.75 -5.82
CA LEU A 31 -1.69 -18.04 -5.11
C LEU A 31 -1.73 -17.88 -3.58
N GLN A 32 -1.27 -16.75 -3.05
CA GLN A 32 -1.35 -16.41 -1.62
C GLN A 32 -2.65 -15.67 -1.26
N GLY A 33 -3.58 -15.53 -2.22
CA GLY A 33 -4.84 -14.81 -2.03
C GLY A 33 -4.71 -13.28 -2.12
N LEU A 34 -3.59 -12.77 -2.66
CA LEU A 34 -3.38 -11.34 -2.84
C LEU A 34 -3.87 -10.87 -4.21
N GLU A 35 -4.36 -9.62 -4.24
CA GLU A 35 -4.64 -8.87 -5.47
C GLU A 35 -3.56 -7.80 -5.64
N PRO A 36 -2.45 -8.12 -6.34
CA PRO A 36 -1.35 -7.18 -6.47
C PRO A 36 -1.75 -5.97 -7.32
N THR A 37 -1.58 -4.78 -6.76
CA THR A 37 -1.80 -3.51 -7.46
C THR A 37 -0.53 -2.68 -7.42
N GLY A 38 -0.07 -2.26 -8.61
CA GLY A 38 1.01 -1.28 -8.71
C GLY A 38 0.47 0.13 -8.54
N SER A 39 1.19 0.99 -7.81
CA SER A 39 0.82 2.40 -7.60
C SER A 39 2.03 3.33 -7.66
N THR A 40 1.79 4.62 -7.45
CA THR A 40 2.81 5.65 -7.21
C THR A 40 2.90 5.95 -5.70
N PRO A 41 4.02 6.54 -5.21
CA PRO A 41 4.14 6.90 -3.80
C PRO A 41 3.02 7.83 -3.31
N ASP A 42 2.60 8.79 -4.14
CA ASP A 42 1.53 9.74 -3.79
C ASP A 42 0.15 9.10 -3.82
N ALA A 43 -0.13 8.21 -4.78
CA ALA A 43 -1.38 7.45 -4.80
C ALA A 43 -1.51 6.55 -3.57
N PHE A 44 -0.42 5.88 -3.18
CA PHE A 44 -0.40 5.06 -1.96
C PHE A 44 -0.58 5.91 -0.69
N ARG A 45 0.03 7.10 -0.63
CA ARG A 45 -0.16 8.05 0.48
C ARG A 45 -1.62 8.46 0.61
N ALA A 46 -2.27 8.82 -0.50
CA ALA A 46 -3.68 9.22 -0.51
C ALA A 46 -4.58 8.08 -0.06
N TYR A 47 -4.36 6.86 -0.56
CA TYR A 47 -5.08 5.67 -0.12
C TYR A 47 -4.92 5.41 1.38
N ALA A 48 -3.70 5.48 1.89
CA ALA A 48 -3.44 5.27 3.31
C ALA A 48 -4.14 6.31 4.20
N GLN A 49 -4.16 7.58 3.78
CA GLN A 49 -4.93 8.63 4.47
C GLN A 49 -6.43 8.34 4.46
N GLN A 50 -6.99 7.98 3.30
CA GLN A 50 -8.41 7.65 3.19
C GLN A 50 -8.80 6.46 4.08
N GLU A 51 -7.99 5.40 4.08
CA GLU A 51 -8.23 4.23 4.93
C GLU A 51 -8.11 4.57 6.41
N HIS A 52 -7.13 5.39 6.78
CA HIS A 52 -6.98 5.85 8.15
C HIS A 52 -8.21 6.62 8.63
N GLU A 53 -8.72 7.55 7.84
CA GLU A 53 -9.94 8.32 8.15
C GLU A 53 -11.17 7.40 8.24
N ARG A 54 -11.35 6.52 7.26
CA ARG A 54 -12.47 5.59 7.19
C ARG A 54 -12.52 4.69 8.41
N TRP A 55 -11.41 4.03 8.73
CA TRP A 55 -11.36 3.11 9.86
C TRP A 55 -11.37 3.84 11.20
N GLY A 56 -10.74 5.03 11.29
CA GLY A 56 -10.84 5.89 12.46
C GLY A 56 -12.29 6.22 12.80
N ALA A 57 -13.10 6.61 11.80
CA ALA A 57 -14.52 6.89 12.00
C ALA A 57 -15.29 5.64 12.48
N VAL A 58 -15.00 4.46 11.92
CA VAL A 58 -15.64 3.20 12.34
C VAL A 58 -15.30 2.86 13.79
N ILE A 59 -14.02 3.00 14.18
CA ILE A 59 -13.54 2.70 15.54
C ILE A 59 -14.24 3.62 16.55
N GLN A 60 -14.21 4.92 16.31
CA GLN A 60 -14.84 5.91 17.19
C GLN A 60 -16.36 5.71 17.26
N GLY A 61 -17.02 5.50 16.12
CA GLY A 61 -18.46 5.29 16.05
C GLY A 61 -18.95 4.02 16.76
N LYS A 62 -18.07 3.03 16.95
CA LYS A 62 -18.39 1.77 17.64
C LYS A 62 -17.79 1.67 19.06
N GLY A 63 -17.10 2.71 19.54
CA GLY A 63 -16.44 2.69 20.84
C GLY A 63 -15.36 1.60 20.97
N LEU A 64 -14.73 1.22 19.85
CA LEU A 64 -13.68 0.21 19.83
C LEU A 64 -12.36 0.83 20.28
N SER A 65 -11.53 0.06 20.98
CA SER A 65 -10.16 0.43 21.33
C SER A 65 -9.26 -0.81 21.22
N ALA A 66 -7.98 -0.59 20.92
CA ALA A 66 -6.98 -1.63 21.14
C ALA A 66 -6.73 -1.71 22.65
N GLU A 67 -6.72 -2.91 23.21
CA GLU A 67 -6.36 -3.13 24.64
C GLU A 67 -4.91 -2.71 24.93
#